data_AF-A0A935ZZT0-F1
#
_entry.id   AF-A0A935ZZT0-F1
#
_cell.length_a   1.000
_cell.length_b   1.000
_cell.length_c   1.000
_cell.angle_alpha   90.00
_cell.angle_beta   90.00
_cell.angle_gamma   90.00
#
_symmetry.space_group_name_H-M   'P 1'
#
loop_
_entity.id
_entity.type
_entity.pdbx_description
1 polymer ?
#
loop_
_entity_poly.entity_id
_entity_poly.type
_entity_poly.pdbx_seq_one_letter_code
_entity_poly.pdbx_strand_id
1 'polypeptide(L)'
;MTLFGTGAVTIRSNNTAGNTGVTMAAGAGAWSSLSDRNVKTGIVAINALDVLARVSELPLSTWSYIAQGEGIRHMGPMAQDFRAAFGLGESETSISTIDA
;
A
#
# COMPACT_ATOMS: atom_id res chain seq x y z
N MET A 1 7.47 -15.86 -7.45
CA MET A 1 7.82 -15.84 -6.01
C MET A 1 9.09 -16.65 -5.81
N THR A 2 10.03 -16.15 -5.01
CA THR A 2 11.28 -16.83 -4.67
C THR A 2 11.38 -16.89 -3.16
N LEU A 3 11.58 -18.09 -2.61
CA LEU A 3 11.94 -18.30 -1.22
C LEU A 3 13.42 -18.67 -1.16
N PHE A 4 14.18 -17.98 -0.31
CA PHE A 4 15.60 -18.24 -0.12
C PHE A 4 15.79 -19.19 1.07
N GLY A 5 16.86 -20.00 1.06
CA GLY A 5 17.20 -20.88 2.19
C GLY A 5 17.47 -20.12 3.50
N THR A 6 17.69 -18.81 3.44
CA THR A 6 17.81 -17.90 4.59
C THR A 6 16.47 -17.48 5.21
N GLY A 7 15.34 -17.87 4.61
CA GLY A 7 14.00 -17.44 5.01
C GLY A 7 13.54 -16.12 4.40
N ALA A 8 14.40 -15.44 3.62
CA ALA A 8 13.96 -14.27 2.85
C ALA A 8 12.94 -14.68 1.77
N VAL A 9 12.03 -13.77 1.44
CA VAL A 9 11.01 -14.00 0.40
C VAL A 9 10.93 -12.80 -0.53
N THR A 10 10.81 -13.04 -1.83
CA THR A 10 10.55 -12.00 -2.83
C THR A 10 9.40 -12.41 -3.75
N ILE A 11 8.41 -11.52 -3.89
CA ILE A 11 7.28 -11.69 -4.81
C ILE A 11 7.40 -10.60 -5.86
N ARG A 12 7.53 -10.99 -7.13
CA ARG A 12 7.57 -10.08 -8.29
C ARG A 12 6.33 -10.27 -9.13
N SER A 13 5.77 -9.17 -9.61
CA SER A 13 4.63 -9.15 -10.55
C SER A 13 5.06 -9.08 -12.02
N ASN A 14 6.36 -8.94 -12.30
CA ASN A 14 6.94 -9.00 -13.65
C ASN A 14 8.34 -9.64 -13.65
N ASN A 15 8.89 -9.86 -14.85
CA ASN A 15 10.23 -10.45 -15.08
C ASN A 15 11.19 -9.50 -15.84
N THR A 16 10.87 -8.20 -15.93
CA THR A 16 11.67 -7.18 -16.64
C THR A 16 12.48 -6.30 -15.68
N ALA A 17 13.36 -5.45 -16.22
CA ALA A 17 14.38 -4.68 -15.49
C ALA A 17 13.88 -3.79 -14.33
N GLY A 18 12.58 -3.50 -14.26
CA GLY A 18 11.97 -2.73 -13.16
C GLY A 18 11.54 -3.56 -11.95
N ASN A 19 11.47 -4.89 -12.05
CA ASN A 19 11.15 -5.85 -10.97
C ASN A 19 10.12 -5.32 -9.93
N THR A 20 8.89 -5.03 -10.35
CA THR A 20 7.85 -4.56 -9.43
C THR A 20 7.44 -5.67 -8.46
N GLY A 21 7.30 -5.35 -7.17
CA GLY A 21 6.94 -6.34 -6.17
C GLY A 21 7.29 -5.96 -4.74
N VAL A 22 7.30 -6.98 -3.89
CA VAL A 22 7.60 -6.88 -2.46
C VAL A 22 8.72 -7.85 -2.07
N THR A 23 9.50 -7.46 -1.06
CA THR A 23 10.54 -8.30 -0.46
C THR A 23 10.40 -8.32 1.06
N MET A 24 10.73 -9.45 1.67
CA MET A 24 10.91 -9.59 3.12
C MET A 24 12.29 -10.18 3.34
N ALA A 25 13.15 -9.43 4.03
CA ALA A 25 14.49 -9.90 4.38
C ALA A 25 14.43 -11.04 5.41
N ALA A 26 15.49 -11.83 5.48
CA ALA A 26 15.62 -12.86 6.51
C ALA A 26 15.50 -12.23 7.91
N GLY A 27 14.56 -12.72 8.71
CA GLY A 27 14.27 -12.20 10.06
C GLY A 27 13.47 -10.90 10.13
N ALA A 28 12.96 -10.38 9.01
CA ALA A 28 12.08 -9.21 9.02
C ALA A 28 10.64 -9.56 9.45
N GLY A 29 9.98 -8.63 10.14
CA GLY A 29 8.58 -8.78 10.59
C GLY A 29 7.52 -8.26 9.60
N ALA A 30 7.93 -7.65 8.48
CA ALA A 30 7.03 -7.06 7.50
C ALA A 30 7.66 -7.06 6.10
N TRP A 31 6.80 -6.94 5.09
CA TRP A 31 7.21 -6.76 3.70
C TRP A 31 7.63 -5.31 3.43
N SER A 32 8.51 -5.11 2.45
CA SER A 32 8.86 -3.82 1.87
C SER A 32 8.45 -3.80 0.39
N SER A 33 7.67 -2.80 0.00
CA SER A 33 7.32 -2.54 -1.40
C SER A 33 8.46 -1.81 -2.11
N LEU A 34 8.71 -2.15 -3.38
CA LEU A 34 9.70 -1.44 -4.21
C LEU A 34 9.36 0.06 -4.31
N SER A 35 10.30 0.92 -3.92
CA SER A 35 10.12 2.38 -3.97
C SER A 35 11.45 3.08 -4.27
N ASP A 36 12.00 2.87 -5.46
CA ASP A 36 13.21 3.55 -5.96
C ASP A 36 12.82 4.63 -6.99
N ARG A 37 13.46 5.81 -6.94
CA ARG A 37 13.27 6.88 -7.93
C ARG A 37 13.71 6.43 -9.34
N ASN A 38 14.71 5.58 -9.44
CA ASN A 38 15.27 5.11 -10.71
C ASN A 38 14.34 4.16 -11.48
N VAL A 39 13.33 3.60 -10.80
CA VAL A 39 12.31 2.73 -11.41
C VAL A 39 10.95 3.43 -11.52
N LYS A 40 10.87 4.72 -11.18
CA LYS A 40 9.67 5.56 -11.25
C LYS A 40 9.83 6.60 -12.36
N THR A 41 8.74 6.88 -13.06
CA THR A 41 8.66 7.92 -14.10
C THR A 41 7.48 8.85 -13.82
N GLY A 42 7.42 10.00 -14.50
CA GLY A 42 6.34 10.98 -14.31
C GLY A 42 6.31 11.63 -12.94
N ILE A 43 7.48 11.79 -12.30
CA ILE A 43 7.59 12.34 -10.94
C ILE A 43 7.36 13.85 -10.99
N VAL A 44 6.20 14.29 -10.49
CA VAL A 44 5.80 15.69 -10.37
C VAL A 44 5.56 16.02 -8.90
N ALA A 45 6.01 17.19 -8.45
CA ALA A 45 5.76 17.65 -7.09
C ALA A 45 4.27 17.97 -6.89
N ILE A 46 3.73 17.64 -5.72
CA ILE A 46 2.36 17.96 -5.31
C ILE A 46 2.42 18.96 -4.16
N ASN A 47 1.44 19.86 -4.06
CA ASN A 47 1.30 20.78 -2.95
C ASN A 47 0.91 20.03 -1.66
N ALA A 48 1.80 20.05 -0.68
CA ALA A 48 1.59 19.35 0.59
C ALA A 48 0.38 19.87 1.39
N LEU A 49 0.04 21.17 1.28
CA LEU A 49 -1.12 21.74 1.98
C LEU A 49 -2.44 21.24 1.39
N ASP A 50 -2.51 21.11 0.06
CA ASP A 50 -3.70 20.57 -0.60
C ASP A 50 -3.90 19.09 -0.24
N VAL A 51 -2.81 18.33 -0.13
CA VAL A 51 -2.86 16.93 0.33
C VAL A 51 -3.32 16.85 1.78
N LEU A 52 -2.75 17.66 2.68
CA LEU A 52 -3.12 17.68 4.09
C LEU A 52 -4.60 18.05 4.29
N ALA A 53 -5.11 19.03 3.53
CA ALA A 53 -6.52 19.40 3.56
C ALA A 53 -7.42 18.20 3.21
N ARG A 54 -7.13 17.50 2.11
CA ARG A 54 -7.88 16.29 1.71
C ARG A 54 -7.78 15.18 2.75
N VAL A 55 -6.59 14.93 3.31
CA VAL A 55 -6.41 13.93 4.37
C VAL A 55 -7.25 14.27 5.60
N SER A 56 -7.33 15.56 5.98
CA SER A 56 -8.11 16.00 7.15
C SER A 56 -9.62 15.85 6.99
N GLU A 57 -10.11 15.76 5.74
CA GLU A 57 -11.52 15.58 5.40
C GLU A 57 -11.90 14.11 5.15
N LEU A 58 -10.93 13.19 5.14
CA LEU A 58 -11.20 11.77 4.91
C LEU A 58 -12.10 11.20 6.01
N PRO A 59 -13.20 10.51 5.66
CA PRO A 59 -13.96 9.71 6.60
C PRO A 59 -13.07 8.64 7.25
N LEU A 60 -12.96 8.67 8.58
CA LEU A 60 -12.26 7.66 9.36
C LEU A 60 -13.27 6.85 10.17
N SER A 61 -13.13 5.53 10.12
CA SER A 61 -13.97 4.61 10.87
C SER A 61 -13.12 3.53 11.53
N THR A 62 -13.61 2.99 12.63
CA THR A 62 -13.11 1.70 13.12
C THR A 62 -13.99 0.58 12.58
N TRP A 63 -13.38 -0.55 12.24
CA TRP A 63 -14.09 -1.66 11.62
C TRP A 63 -13.45 -3.01 12.00
N SER A 64 -14.15 -4.09 11.71
CA SER A 64 -13.69 -5.48 11.88
C SER A 64 -14.00 -6.24 10.60
N TYR A 65 -13.11 -7.13 10.17
CA TYR A 65 -13.47 -8.06 9.11
C TYR A 65 -14.50 -9.06 9.61
N ILE A 66 -15.50 -9.36 8.78
CA ILE A 66 -16.53 -10.37 9.07
C ILE A 66 -15.90 -11.72 9.45
N ALA A 67 -14.80 -12.09 8.78
CA ALA A 67 -14.14 -13.38 8.96
C ALA A 67 -13.08 -13.42 10.09
N GLN A 68 -12.79 -12.30 10.76
CA GLN A 68 -11.64 -12.21 11.68
C GLN A 68 -12.00 -12.53 13.14
N GLY A 69 -13.26 -12.88 13.40
CA GLY A 69 -13.74 -13.14 14.76
C GLY A 69 -13.93 -11.86 15.58
N GLU A 70 -14.46 -12.03 16.78
CA GLU A 70 -14.75 -10.91 17.68
C GLU A 70 -13.46 -10.35 18.31
N GLY A 71 -13.47 -9.04 18.62
CA GLY A 71 -12.41 -8.38 19.38
C GLY A 71 -11.28 -7.74 18.57
N ILE A 72 -11.12 -8.04 17.27
CA ILE A 72 -10.11 -7.38 16.43
C ILE A 72 -10.73 -6.13 15.77
N ARG A 73 -10.11 -4.98 16.03
CA ARG A 73 -10.50 -3.68 15.47
C ARG A 73 -9.36 -3.09 14.64
N HIS A 74 -9.73 -2.64 13.46
CA HIS A 74 -8.89 -1.81 12.59
C HIS A 74 -9.44 -0.39 12.59
N MET A 75 -8.63 0.54 12.10
CA MET A 75 -8.98 1.93 11.94
C MET A 75 -8.42 2.44 10.62
N GLY A 76 -9.21 3.21 9.88
CA GLY A 76 -8.76 3.86 8.66
C GLY A 76 -9.93 4.27 7.77
N PRO A 77 -9.63 4.92 6.63
CA PRO A 77 -10.62 5.15 5.59
C PRO A 77 -10.98 3.85 4.89
N MET A 78 -12.14 3.82 4.24
CA MET A 78 -12.43 2.77 3.27
C MET A 78 -11.74 3.07 1.93
N ALA A 79 -11.49 2.05 1.11
CA ALA A 79 -10.82 2.22 -0.19
C ALA A 79 -11.59 3.19 -1.12
N GLN A 80 -12.92 3.12 -1.09
CA GLN A 80 -13.81 3.99 -1.86
C GLN A 80 -13.63 5.46 -1.49
N ASP A 81 -13.57 5.77 -0.20
CA ASP A 81 -13.43 7.14 0.30
C ASP A 81 -12.06 7.72 -0.08
N PHE A 82 -11.00 6.92 0.08
CA PHE A 82 -9.66 7.33 -0.31
C PHE A 82 -9.58 7.61 -1.82
N ARG A 83 -10.15 6.72 -2.63
CA ARG A 83 -10.22 6.91 -4.07
C ARG A 83 -11.03 8.14 -4.47
N ALA A 84 -12.14 8.40 -3.82
CA ALA A 84 -12.93 9.62 -4.06
C ALA A 84 -12.13 10.90 -3.75
N ALA A 85 -11.30 10.88 -2.69
CA ALA A 85 -10.50 12.02 -2.29
C ALA A 85 -9.26 12.28 -3.18
N PHE A 86 -8.57 11.22 -3.63
CA PHE A 86 -7.27 11.35 -4.33
C PHE A 86 -7.28 10.86 -5.79
N GLY A 87 -8.28 10.10 -6.22
CA GLY A 87 -8.29 9.45 -7.53
C GLY A 87 -7.23 8.36 -7.71
N LEU A 88 -6.61 7.91 -6.61
CA LEU A 88 -5.58 6.87 -6.59
C LEU A 88 -6.18 5.48 -6.33
N GLY A 89 -5.35 4.44 -6.50
CA GLY A 89 -5.76 3.04 -6.37
C GLY A 89 -6.13 2.36 -7.70
N GLU A 90 -5.87 1.06 -7.77
CA GLU A 90 -6.11 0.22 -8.95
C GLU A 90 -7.50 -0.45 -8.94
N SER A 91 -8.26 -0.32 -7.84
CA SER A 91 -9.56 -0.95 -7.64
C SER A 91 -10.46 -0.09 -6.74
N GLU A 92 -11.77 -0.22 -6.89
CA GLU A 92 -12.77 0.45 -6.03
C GLU A 92 -12.82 -0.14 -4.61
N THR A 93 -12.44 -1.42 -4.45
CA THR A 93 -12.65 -2.16 -3.19
C THR A 93 -11.34 -2.57 -2.50
N SER A 94 -10.20 -2.13 -3.02
CA SER A 94 -8.90 -2.35 -2.38
C SER A 94 -8.00 -1.14 -2.54
N ILE A 95 -7.22 -0.86 -1.51
CA ILE A 95 -6.18 0.17 -1.50
C ILE A 95 -4.83 -0.48 -1.24
N SER A 96 -3.81 -0.05 -1.96
CA SER A 96 -2.42 -0.49 -1.75
C SER A 96 -1.80 0.31 -0.62
N THR A 97 -0.92 -0.31 0.17
CA THR A 97 -0.08 0.41 1.16
C THR A 97 0.95 1.35 0.50
N ILE A 98 1.04 1.36 -0.83
CA ILE A 98 1.82 2.34 -1.59
C ILE A 98 1.04 3.65 -1.76
N ASP A 99 -0.29 3.57 -1.78
CA ASP A 99 -1.17 4.73 -1.95
C ASP A 99 -1.65 5.28 -0.60
N ALA A 100 -1.92 4.41 0.39
CA ALA A 100 -2.48 4.74 1.71
C ALA A 100 -1.49 5.34 2.71
#